data_AF-A0AAD9K3N1-F1
#
_entry.id   AF-A0AAD9K3N1-F1
#
_cell.length_a   1.000
_cell.length_b   1.000
_cell.length_c   1.000
_cell.angle_alpha   90.00
_cell.angle_beta   90.00
_cell.angle_gamma   90.00
#
_symmetry.space_group_name_H-M   'P 1'
#
loop_
_entity.id
_entity.type
_entity.pdbx_description
1 polymer ?
#
loop_
_entity_poly.entity_id
_entity_poly.type
_entity_poly.pdbx_seq_one_letter_code
_entity_poly.pdbx_strand_id
1 'polypeptide(L)'
;MLHTKKVDQLHMDQADNDFFVLAELVKDYVALIGAIKDVFHERVKIFKLWKEAEVNLNKKREARAKLEVQRKLDKIPAVSQEITQLEDKVDKCQEEFDKISKNIRKEMLRFEKQRVKDFKTTIIHYLESLMNNQQQVGVDI
;
A
#
# COMPACT_ATOMS: atom_id res chain seq x y z
N MET A 1 33.00 -20.13 38.88
CA MET A 1 33.22 -18.70 38.54
C MET A 1 33.44 -18.49 37.03
N LEU A 2 34.35 -19.20 36.36
CA LEU A 2 34.49 -19.15 34.88
C LEU A 2 33.27 -19.74 34.12
N HIS A 3 32.74 -20.86 34.59
CA HIS A 3 31.56 -21.50 34.00
C HIS A 3 30.30 -20.62 34.11
N THR A 4 30.07 -19.99 35.27
CA THR A 4 28.97 -19.03 35.49
C THR A 4 29.03 -17.86 34.52
N LYS A 5 30.22 -17.26 34.32
CA LYS A 5 30.42 -16.19 33.34
C LYS A 5 30.16 -16.61 31.90
N LYS A 6 30.45 -17.87 31.54
CA LYS A 6 30.18 -18.42 30.20
C LYS A 6 28.68 -18.58 29.95
N VAL A 7 27.95 -19.07 30.96
CA VAL A 7 26.48 -19.22 30.90
C VAL A 7 25.80 -17.84 30.86
N ASP A 8 26.26 -16.88 31.66
CA ASP A 8 25.73 -15.51 31.65
C ASP A 8 25.93 -14.82 30.29
N GLN A 9 27.10 -14.99 29.66
CA GLN A 9 27.38 -14.46 28.32
C GLN A 9 26.47 -15.09 27.26
N LEU A 10 26.27 -16.41 27.30
CA LEU A 10 25.38 -17.12 26.37
C LEU A 10 23.92 -16.63 26.50
N HIS A 11 23.45 -16.37 27.72
CA HIS A 11 22.11 -15.81 27.93
C HIS A 11 21.98 -14.37 27.42
N MET A 12 23.03 -13.55 27.55
CA MET A 12 23.05 -12.19 26.99
C MET A 12 23.01 -12.23 25.46
N ASP A 13 23.90 -13.00 24.83
CA ASP A 13 23.96 -13.16 23.37
C ASP A 13 22.64 -13.73 22.82
N GLN A 14 21.98 -14.61 23.57
CA GLN A 14 20.66 -15.15 23.24
C GLN A 14 19.57 -14.06 23.27
N ALA A 15 19.47 -13.31 24.37
CA ALA A 15 18.46 -12.26 24.52
C ALA A 15 18.60 -11.19 23.44
N ASP A 16 19.83 -10.82 23.09
CA ASP A 16 20.11 -9.82 22.05
C ASP A 16 19.72 -10.30 20.65
N ASN A 17 20.06 -11.55 20.30
CA ASN A 17 19.66 -12.14 19.02
C ASN A 17 18.14 -12.27 18.89
N ASP A 18 17.48 -12.75 19.93
CA ASP A 18 16.02 -12.93 19.97
C ASP A 18 15.27 -11.60 19.83
N PHE A 19 15.75 -10.58 20.56
CA PHE A 19 15.21 -9.23 20.46
C PHE A 19 15.41 -8.65 19.06
N PHE A 20 16.59 -8.83 18.46
CA PHE A 20 16.90 -8.30 17.14
C PHE A 20 16.01 -8.91 16.04
N VAL A 21 15.80 -10.23 16.04
CA VAL A 21 14.98 -10.93 15.03
C VAL A 21 13.52 -10.44 15.07
N LEU A 22 12.94 -10.31 16.27
CA LEU A 22 11.57 -9.81 16.41
C LEU A 22 11.47 -8.31 16.10
N ALA A 23 12.46 -7.52 16.51
CA ALA A 23 12.48 -6.08 16.26
C ALA A 23 12.56 -5.74 14.77
N GLU A 24 13.42 -6.43 14.00
CA GLU A 24 13.51 -6.24 12.55
C GLU A 24 12.22 -6.68 11.85
N LEU A 25 11.61 -7.80 12.26
CA LEU A 25 10.31 -8.22 11.73
C LEU A 25 9.25 -7.12 11.91
N VAL A 26 9.09 -6.60 13.14
CA VAL A 26 8.11 -5.56 13.44
C VAL A 26 8.39 -4.30 12.63
N LYS A 27 9.65 -3.90 12.52
CA LYS A 27 10.08 -2.73 11.74
C LYS A 27 9.74 -2.87 10.26
N ASP A 28 10.00 -4.03 9.67
CA ASP A 28 9.66 -4.32 8.27
C ASP A 28 8.13 -4.26 8.04
N TYR A 29 7.35 -4.79 8.98
CA TYR A 29 5.89 -4.70 8.91
C TYR A 29 5.38 -3.26 9.02
N VAL A 30 5.95 -2.45 9.91
CA VAL A 30 5.62 -1.03 10.03
C VAL A 30 5.94 -0.30 8.72
N ALA A 31 7.09 -0.56 8.11
CA ALA A 31 7.47 0.01 6.82
C ALA A 31 6.50 -0.41 5.70
N LEU A 32 6.10 -1.68 5.66
CA LEU A 32 5.17 -2.20 4.67
C LEU A 32 3.76 -1.58 4.82
N ILE A 33 3.29 -1.38 6.05
CA ILE A 33 2.04 -0.65 6.32
C ILE A 33 2.16 0.80 5.85
N GLY A 34 3.31 1.44 6.04
CA GLY A 34 3.62 2.77 5.51
C GLY A 34 3.47 2.83 3.98
N ALA A 35 4.10 1.89 3.27
CA ALA A 35 3.99 1.81 1.81
C ALA A 35 2.54 1.58 1.33
N ILE A 36 1.77 0.75 2.04
CA ILE A 36 0.35 0.53 1.75
C ILE A 36 -0.42 1.86 1.88
N LYS A 37 -0.18 2.62 2.94
CA LYS A 37 -0.81 3.93 3.16
C LYS A 37 -0.51 4.90 2.02
N ASP A 38 0.73 4.95 1.54
CA ASP A 38 1.13 5.83 0.43
C ASP A 38 0.41 5.46 -0.87
N VAL A 39 0.27 4.17 -1.16
CA VAL A 39 -0.49 3.67 -2.32
C VAL A 39 -1.97 4.05 -2.23
N PHE A 40 -2.59 3.94 -1.05
CA PHE A 40 -3.97 4.41 -0.86
C PHE A 40 -4.11 5.92 -1.04
N HIS A 41 -3.12 6.70 -0.59
CA HIS A 41 -3.09 8.13 -0.81
C HIS A 41 -3.01 8.48 -2.30
N GLU A 42 -2.20 7.76 -3.06
CA GLU A 42 -2.12 7.93 -4.52
C GLU A 42 -3.44 7.61 -5.22
N ARG A 43 -4.13 6.54 -4.81
CA ARG A 43 -5.49 6.24 -5.29
C ARG A 43 -6.47 7.40 -5.05
N VAL A 44 -6.39 8.06 -3.89
CA VAL A 44 -7.22 9.23 -3.59
C VAL A 44 -6.90 10.40 -4.53
N LYS A 45 -5.62 10.64 -4.85
CA LYS A 45 -5.24 11.68 -5.83
C LYS A 45 -5.81 11.39 -7.22
N ILE A 46 -5.66 10.16 -7.71
CA ILE A 46 -6.19 9.76 -9.02
C ILE A 46 -7.72 9.89 -9.06
N PHE A 47 -8.40 9.50 -7.97
CA PHE A 47 -9.84 9.71 -7.85
C PHE A 47 -10.24 11.18 -7.94
N LYS A 48 -9.52 12.07 -7.25
CA LYS A 48 -9.76 13.52 -7.32
C LYS A 48 -9.60 14.06 -8.74
N LEU A 49 -8.53 13.65 -9.44
CA LEU A 49 -8.31 14.04 -10.84
C LEU A 49 -9.45 13.62 -11.75
N TRP A 50 -9.98 12.41 -11.57
CA TRP A 50 -11.15 11.94 -12.30
C TRP A 50 -12.39 12.79 -12.00
N LYS A 51 -12.69 13.05 -10.71
CA LYS A 51 -13.84 13.87 -10.33
C LYS A 51 -13.73 15.32 -10.78
N GLU A 52 -12.54 15.90 -10.79
CA GLU A 52 -12.29 17.23 -11.35
C GLU A 52 -12.53 17.26 -12.86
N ALA A 53 -12.13 16.22 -13.59
CA ALA A 53 -12.42 16.09 -15.02
C ALA A 53 -13.93 16.01 -15.29
N GLU A 54 -14.68 15.22 -14.52
CA GLU A 54 -16.15 15.12 -14.63
C GLU A 54 -16.84 16.47 -14.38
N VAL A 55 -16.42 17.19 -13.33
CA VAL A 55 -16.96 18.52 -13.01
C VAL A 55 -16.70 19.50 -14.16
N ASN A 56 -15.50 19.48 -14.75
CA ASN A 56 -15.15 20.35 -15.86
C ASN A 56 -15.97 20.03 -17.13
N LEU A 57 -16.17 18.74 -17.43
CA LEU A 57 -17.05 18.30 -18.51
C LEU A 57 -18.48 18.80 -18.30
N ASN A 58 -19.02 18.65 -17.09
CA ASN A 58 -20.38 19.09 -16.77
C ASN A 58 -20.55 20.61 -16.94
N LYS A 59 -19.59 21.41 -16.45
CA LYS A 59 -19.58 22.87 -16.66
C LYS A 59 -19.59 23.26 -18.14
N LYS A 60 -18.88 22.53 -19.00
CA LYS A 60 -18.86 22.78 -20.45
C LYS A 60 -20.17 22.38 -21.12
N ARG A 61 -20.79 21.28 -20.71
CA ARG A 61 -22.14 20.90 -21.17
C ARG A 61 -23.20 21.95 -20.79
N GLU A 62 -23.15 22.47 -19.56
CA GLU A 62 -24.01 23.58 -19.13
C GLU A 62 -23.76 24.87 -19.93
N ALA A 63 -22.50 25.19 -20.24
CA ALA A 63 -22.16 26.35 -21.08
C ALA A 63 -22.72 26.19 -22.50
N ARG A 64 -22.66 24.99 -23.09
CA ARG A 64 -23.28 24.71 -24.39
C ARG A 64 -24.80 24.90 -24.35
N ALA A 65 -25.48 24.36 -23.34
CA ALA A 65 -26.92 24.53 -23.17
C ALA A 65 -27.32 26.02 -23.06
N LYS A 66 -26.52 26.83 -22.35
CA LYS A 66 -26.72 28.28 -22.27
C LYS A 66 -26.59 28.97 -23.64
N LEU A 67 -25.63 28.55 -24.48
CA LEU A 67 -25.47 29.10 -25.84
C LEU A 67 -26.66 28.75 -26.75
N GLU A 68 -27.19 27.53 -26.62
CA GLU A 68 -28.39 27.09 -27.34
C GLU A 68 -29.61 27.96 -26.96
N VAL A 69 -29.83 28.20 -25.67
CA VAL A 69 -30.90 29.10 -25.18
C VAL A 69 -30.72 30.52 -25.69
N GLN A 70 -29.47 31.01 -25.77
CA GLN A 70 -29.14 32.34 -26.30
C GLN A 70 -29.17 32.42 -27.84
N ARG A 71 -29.47 31.31 -28.55
CA ARG A 71 -29.45 31.21 -30.02
C ARG A 71 -28.10 31.59 -30.66
N LYS A 72 -26.99 31.43 -29.93
CA LYS A 72 -25.62 31.67 -30.41
C LYS A 72 -25.05 30.42 -31.08
N LEU A 73 -25.70 30.01 -32.17
CA LEU A 73 -25.44 28.73 -32.84
C LEU A 73 -24.04 28.66 -33.49
N ASP A 74 -23.46 29.80 -33.83
CA ASP A 74 -22.11 29.94 -34.39
C ASP A 74 -21.01 29.39 -33.48
N LYS A 75 -21.23 29.42 -32.15
CA LYS A 75 -20.24 28.97 -31.15
C LYS A 75 -20.39 27.50 -30.75
N ILE A 76 -21.52 26.86 -31.09
CA ILE A 76 -21.83 25.48 -30.69
C ILE A 76 -20.82 24.47 -31.25
N PRO A 77 -20.37 24.54 -32.52
CA PRO A 77 -19.41 23.57 -33.05
C PRO A 77 -18.11 23.52 -32.25
N ALA A 78 -17.55 24.69 -31.92
CA ALA A 78 -16.31 24.79 -31.15
C ALA A 78 -16.47 24.21 -29.73
N VAL A 79 -17.54 24.57 -29.02
CA VAL A 79 -17.81 24.04 -27.67
C VAL A 79 -18.09 22.53 -27.70
N SER A 80 -18.72 22.02 -28.76
CA SER A 80 -18.97 20.58 -28.92
C SER A 80 -17.67 19.81 -29.09
N GLN A 81 -16.71 20.34 -29.85
CA GLN A 81 -15.38 19.74 -29.98
C GLN A 81 -14.63 19.71 -28.64
N GLU A 82 -14.70 20.79 -27.85
CA GLU A 82 -14.11 20.81 -26.50
C GLU A 82 -14.76 19.77 -25.56
N ILE A 83 -16.08 19.58 -25.66
CA ILE A 83 -16.81 18.56 -24.88
C ILE A 83 -16.28 17.17 -25.22
N THR A 84 -16.11 16.83 -26.50
CA THR A 84 -15.57 15.52 -26.91
C THR A 84 -14.18 15.28 -26.33
N GLN A 85 -13.30 16.29 -26.35
CA GLN A 85 -11.97 16.16 -25.74
C GLN A 85 -12.01 15.96 -24.22
N LEU A 86 -13.00 16.57 -23.54
CA LEU A 86 -13.20 16.40 -22.11
C LEU A 86 -13.82 15.04 -21.76
N GLU A 87 -14.69 14.50 -22.62
CA GLU A 87 -15.21 13.13 -22.51
C GLU A 87 -14.05 12.12 -22.58
N ASP A 88 -13.20 12.22 -23.60
CA ASP A 88 -12.00 11.37 -23.72
C ASP A 88 -11.08 11.47 -22.49
N LYS A 89 -10.97 12.67 -21.90
CA LYS A 89 -10.17 12.89 -20.69
C LYS A 89 -10.80 12.23 -19.46
N VAL A 90 -12.12 12.35 -19.29
CA VAL A 90 -12.85 11.70 -18.19
C VAL A 90 -12.68 10.19 -18.27
N ASP A 91 -12.85 9.61 -19.46
CA ASP A 91 -12.73 8.17 -19.69
C ASP A 91 -11.33 7.66 -19.33
N LYS A 92 -10.27 8.36 -19.76
CA LYS A 92 -8.88 8.02 -19.40
C LYS A 92 -8.63 8.11 -17.89
N CYS A 93 -9.12 9.16 -17.22
CA CYS A 93 -8.96 9.29 -15.78
C CYS A 93 -9.72 8.19 -15.01
N GLN A 94 -10.89 7.79 -15.51
CA GLN A 94 -11.65 6.69 -14.94
C GLN A 94 -10.90 5.36 -15.10
N GLU A 95 -10.38 5.07 -16.29
CA GLU A 95 -9.60 3.85 -16.56
C GLU A 95 -8.39 3.74 -15.61
N GLU A 96 -7.64 4.83 -15.43
CA GLU A 96 -6.51 4.86 -14.50
C GLU A 96 -6.96 4.64 -13.04
N PHE A 97 -8.07 5.23 -12.62
CA PHE A 97 -8.63 5.00 -11.28
C PHE A 97 -9.07 3.54 -11.06
N ASP A 98 -9.70 2.92 -12.06
CA ASP A 98 -10.15 1.54 -11.98
C ASP A 98 -8.97 0.57 -11.97
N LYS A 99 -7.95 0.86 -12.78
CA LYS A 99 -6.69 0.09 -12.82
C LYS A 99 -5.96 0.12 -11.49
N ILE A 100 -5.71 1.30 -10.90
CA ILE A 100 -5.07 1.37 -9.58
C ILE A 100 -5.93 0.70 -8.50
N SER A 101 -7.25 0.89 -8.53
CA SER A 101 -8.16 0.27 -7.56
C SER A 101 -8.16 -1.25 -7.65
N LYS A 102 -8.09 -1.81 -8.87
CA LYS A 102 -8.00 -3.26 -9.10
C LYS A 102 -6.67 -3.81 -8.60
N ASN A 103 -5.56 -3.14 -8.91
CA ASN A 103 -4.23 -3.55 -8.47
C ASN A 103 -4.10 -3.54 -6.94
N ILE A 104 -4.60 -2.49 -6.29
CA ILE A 104 -4.61 -2.39 -4.82
C ILE A 104 -5.38 -3.55 -4.19
N ARG A 105 -6.59 -3.87 -4.68
CA ARG A 105 -7.37 -5.00 -4.15
C ARG A 105 -6.61 -6.32 -4.30
N LYS A 106 -5.99 -6.56 -5.46
CA LYS A 106 -5.21 -7.77 -5.71
C LYS A 106 -4.01 -7.88 -4.75
N GLU A 107 -3.23 -6.81 -4.60
CA GLU A 107 -2.05 -6.84 -3.75
C GLU A 107 -2.40 -6.88 -2.25
N MET A 108 -3.51 -6.26 -1.82
CA MET A 108 -3.99 -6.40 -0.44
C MET A 108 -4.35 -7.86 -0.09
N LEU A 109 -5.06 -8.55 -0.99
CA LEU A 109 -5.38 -9.97 -0.80
C LEU A 109 -4.12 -10.85 -0.75
N ARG A 110 -3.09 -10.49 -1.53
CA ARG A 110 -1.79 -11.18 -1.49
C ARG A 110 -1.06 -10.88 -0.18
N PHE A 111 -1.01 -9.63 0.24
CA PHE A 111 -0.37 -9.17 1.47
C PHE A 111 -0.96 -9.87 2.70
N GLU A 112 -2.29 -9.95 2.82
CA GLU A 112 -2.95 -10.63 3.94
C GLU A 112 -2.56 -12.11 4.05
N LYS A 113 -2.48 -12.82 2.92
CA LYS A 113 -2.06 -14.23 2.87
C LYS A 113 -0.58 -14.40 3.18
N GLN A 114 0.26 -13.51 2.68
CA GLN A 114 1.71 -13.60 2.86
C GLN A 114 2.10 -13.26 4.30
N ARG A 115 1.48 -12.24 4.91
CA ARG A 115 1.72 -11.83 6.29
C ARG A 115 1.63 -12.97 7.29
N VAL A 116 0.59 -13.80 7.17
CA VAL A 116 0.40 -14.96 8.08
C VAL A 116 1.52 -15.98 7.92
N LYS A 117 1.98 -16.21 6.68
CA LYS A 117 3.06 -17.15 6.40
C LYS A 117 4.38 -16.63 6.95
N ASP A 118 4.71 -15.37 6.68
CA ASP A 118 5.97 -14.76 7.12
C ASP A 118 6.04 -14.74 8.65
N PHE A 119 4.96 -14.33 9.32
CA PHE A 119 4.89 -14.36 10.78
C PHE A 119 5.08 -15.78 11.34
N LYS A 120 4.40 -16.78 10.76
CA LYS A 120 4.55 -18.18 11.16
C LYS A 120 6.00 -18.66 10.99
N THR A 121 6.61 -18.39 9.85
CA THR A 121 8.00 -18.78 9.54
C THR A 121 8.96 -18.15 10.53
N THR A 122 8.82 -16.85 10.82
CA THR A 122 9.67 -16.17 11.81
C THR A 122 9.50 -16.74 13.22
N ILE A 123 8.27 -17.02 13.65
CA ILE A 123 8.03 -17.64 14.97
C ILE A 123 8.60 -19.06 15.04
N ILE A 124 8.51 -19.85 13.97
CA ILE A 124 9.14 -21.19 13.93
C ILE A 124 10.65 -21.06 14.06
N HIS A 125 11.31 -20.20 13.26
CA HIS A 125 12.74 -19.99 13.35
C HIS A 125 13.19 -19.48 14.72
N TYR A 126 12.37 -18.64 15.34
CA TYR A 126 12.59 -18.18 16.71
C TYR A 126 12.54 -19.36 17.71
N LEU A 127 11.49 -20.20 17.64
CA LEU A 127 11.36 -21.36 18.52
C LEU A 127 12.46 -22.42 18.29
N GLU A 128 12.89 -22.63 17.05
CA GLU A 128 14.01 -23.51 16.71
C GLU A 128 15.32 -22.98 17.29
N SER A 129 15.58 -21.67 17.17
CA SER A 129 16.75 -21.02 17.76
C SER A 129 16.74 -21.15 19.29
N LEU A 130 15.60 -20.89 19.93
CA LEU A 130 15.43 -21.08 21.38
C LEU A 130 15.72 -22.52 21.81
N MET A 131 15.21 -23.52 21.10
CA MET A 131 15.40 -24.94 21.43
C MET A 131 16.86 -25.36 21.28
N ASN A 132 17.52 -24.96 20.19
CA ASN A 132 18.94 -25.24 19.95
C ASN A 132 19.82 -24.62 21.04
N ASN A 133 19.51 -23.39 21.45
CA ASN A 133 20.23 -22.69 22.52
C ASN A 133 20.03 -23.39 23.88
N GLN A 134 18.80 -23.83 24.20
CA GLN A 134 18.54 -24.61 25.42
C GLN A 134 19.29 -25.94 25.43
N GLN A 135 19.42 -26.62 24.29
CA GLN A 135 20.21 -27.85 24.20
C GLN A 135 21.70 -27.61 24.48
N GLN A 136 22.28 -26.50 24.00
CA GLN A 136 23.67 -26.16 24.28
C GLN A 136 23.92 -25.88 25.77
N VAL A 137 22.97 -25.22 26.46
CA VAL A 137 23.06 -25.01 27.91
C VAL A 137 22.86 -26.32 28.69
N GLY A 138 21.96 -27.21 28.23
CA GLY A 138 21.69 -28.50 28.87
C GLY A 138 22.76 -29.58 28.68
N VAL A 139 23.61 -29.45 27.66
CA VAL A 139 24.77 -30.34 27.42
C VAL A 139 26.00 -29.92 28.25
N ASP A 140 26.04 -28.68 28.73
CA ASP A 140 27.12 -28.13 29.57
C ASP A 140 26.86 -28.32 31.10
N ILE A 141 25.79 -29.04 31.50
CA ILE A 141 25.46 -29.45 32.90
C ILE A 141 25.79 -30.93 33.11
#